data_AF-A0A1B3N894-F1
#
_entry.id   AF-A0A1B3N894-F1
#
_cell.length_a   1.000
_cell.length_b   1.000
_cell.length_c   1.000
_cell.angle_alpha   90.00
_cell.angle_beta   90.00
_cell.angle_gamma   90.00
#
_symmetry.space_group_name_H-M   'P 1'
#
loop_
_entity.id
_entity.type
_entity.pdbx_description
1 polymer ?
#
loop_
_entity_poly.entity_id
_entity_poly.type
_entity_poly.pdbx_seq_one_letter_code
_entity_poly.pdbx_strand_id
1 'polypeptide(L)'
;MIHHTIRHDPATALIRAVLSLARGDAELEEHRGTSWASATFTGMRHVMRLRFNGDQAVQTAQWLARMLPEHEFAFSGHLVADIAITDTHRRNEGMPIMTLVIEALTVEAD
;
A
#
# COMPACT_ATOMS: atom_id res chain seq x y z
N MET A 1 -21.94 27.52 -7.73
CA MET A 1 -20.92 27.38 -6.68
C MET A 1 -20.80 25.89 -6.40
N ILE A 2 -19.93 25.20 -7.14
CA ILE A 2 -19.74 23.76 -6.99
C ILE A 2 -18.84 23.61 -5.76
N HIS A 3 -19.36 23.03 -4.68
CA HIS A 3 -18.53 22.60 -3.57
C HIS A 3 -17.55 21.56 -4.13
N HIS A 4 -16.33 21.97 -4.46
CA HIS A 4 -15.22 21.03 -4.52
C HIS A 4 -14.95 20.64 -3.06
N THR A 5 -15.75 19.71 -2.54
CA THR A 5 -15.37 18.96 -1.35
C THR A 5 -13.97 18.43 -1.63
N ILE A 6 -13.01 18.79 -0.81
CA ILE A 6 -11.64 18.26 -0.92
C ILE A 6 -11.79 16.75 -0.76
N ARG A 7 -11.84 16.03 -1.88
CA ARG A 7 -11.87 14.57 -1.88
C ARG A 7 -10.49 14.17 -1.40
N HIS A 8 -10.37 13.79 -0.12
CA HIS A 8 -9.16 13.18 0.38
C HIS A 8 -8.85 11.99 -0.54
N ASP A 9 -7.64 11.94 -1.10
CA ASP A 9 -7.23 10.87 -1.99
C ASP A 9 -6.65 9.71 -1.16
N PRO A 10 -7.44 8.66 -0.87
CA PRO A 10 -6.98 7.54 -0.05
C PRO A 10 -5.81 6.80 -0.70
N ALA A 11 -5.69 6.82 -2.04
CA ALA A 11 -4.60 6.17 -2.73
C ALA A 11 -3.26 6.85 -2.40
N THR A 12 -3.17 8.17 -2.54
CA THR A 12 -1.96 8.92 -2.19
C THR A 12 -1.61 8.76 -0.71
N ALA A 13 -2.60 8.80 0.19
CA ALA A 13 -2.36 8.62 1.62
C ALA A 13 -1.78 7.23 1.95
N LEU A 14 -2.40 6.18 1.41
CA LEU A 14 -1.97 4.79 1.60
C LEU A 14 -0.55 4.57 1.03
N ILE A 15 -0.30 4.98 -0.21
CA ILE A 15 1.02 4.84 -0.85
C ILE A 15 2.11 5.50 0.00
N ARG A 16 1.88 6.74 0.45
CA ARG A 16 2.86 7.47 1.27
C ARG A 16 3.10 6.77 2.61
N ALA A 17 2.05 6.26 3.26
CA ALA A 17 2.18 5.56 4.52
C ALA A 17 3.00 4.27 4.37
N VAL A 18 2.71 3.46 3.34
CA VAL A 18 3.46 2.22 3.07
C VAL A 18 4.92 2.51 2.71
N LEU A 19 5.19 3.51 1.85
CA LEU A 19 6.56 3.91 1.52
C LEU A 19 7.33 4.47 2.72
N SER A 20 6.64 5.16 3.64
CA SER A 20 7.23 5.63 4.89
C SER A 20 7.63 4.46 5.80
N LEU A 21 6.79 3.42 5.90
CA LEU A 21 7.11 2.19 6.62
C LEU A 21 8.32 1.47 6.00
N ALA A 22 8.48 1.56 4.68
CA ALA A 22 9.64 1.06 3.97
C ALA A 22 10.91 1.92 4.12
N ARG A 23 10.89 3.00 4.92
CA ARG A 23 12.07 3.81 5.30
C ARG A 23 12.92 4.34 4.13
N GLY A 24 12.31 4.51 2.95
CA GLY A 24 13.01 4.94 1.72
C GLY A 24 13.77 3.83 0.99
N ASP A 25 13.71 2.58 1.47
CA ASP A 25 14.34 1.43 0.82
C ASP A 25 13.49 0.83 -0.33
N ALA A 26 12.27 1.32 -0.51
CA ALA A 26 11.34 0.87 -1.55
C ALA A 26 11.16 1.88 -2.69
N GLU A 27 11.07 1.36 -3.90
CA GLU A 27 10.56 2.06 -5.08
C GLU A 27 9.15 1.55 -5.42
N LEU A 28 8.19 2.46 -5.62
CA LEU A 28 6.88 2.09 -6.16
C LEU A 28 7.01 1.91 -7.67
N GLU A 29 6.90 0.66 -8.15
CA GLU A 29 6.94 0.37 -9.58
C GLU A 29 5.56 0.56 -10.23
N GLU A 30 4.48 0.17 -9.54
CA GLU A 30 3.11 0.29 -10.05
C GLU A 30 2.11 0.50 -8.92
N HIS A 31 1.07 1.31 -9.19
CA HIS A 31 -0.16 1.35 -8.42
C HIS A 31 -1.38 1.30 -9.35
N ARG A 32 -2.39 0.54 -8.95
CA ARG A 32 -3.71 0.53 -9.57
C ARG A 32 -4.78 0.68 -8.49
N GLY A 33 -5.67 1.65 -8.70
CA GLY A 33 -6.90 1.80 -7.92
C GLY A 33 -8.13 1.37 -8.73
N THR A 34 -9.00 0.58 -8.15
CA THR A 34 -10.31 0.23 -8.72
C THR A 34 -11.40 0.60 -7.72
N SER A 35 -12.40 1.37 -8.16
CA SER A 35 -13.56 1.70 -7.32
C SER A 35 -14.21 0.43 -6.77
N TRP A 36 -14.62 0.49 -5.51
CA TRP A 36 -15.26 -0.61 -4.81
C TRP A 36 -16.47 -0.11 -4.04
N ALA A 37 -17.50 -0.95 -3.96
CA ALA A 37 -18.65 -0.70 -3.12
C ALA A 37 -19.24 -2.02 -2.63
N SER A 38 -19.90 -1.95 -1.47
CA SER A 38 -20.75 -2.98 -0.88
C SER A 38 -22.10 -2.36 -0.51
N ALA A 39 -22.96 -3.10 0.20
CA ALA A 39 -24.26 -2.59 0.63
C ALA A 39 -24.17 -1.41 1.60
N THR A 40 -23.10 -1.33 2.41
CA THR A 40 -22.96 -0.34 3.49
C THR A 40 -21.76 0.58 3.34
N PHE A 41 -20.82 0.28 2.45
CA PHE A 41 -19.58 1.04 2.29
C PHE A 41 -19.25 1.28 0.83
N THR A 42 -18.62 2.41 0.55
CA THR A 42 -17.93 2.68 -0.72
C THR A 42 -16.45 2.93 -0.47
N GLY A 43 -15.63 2.76 -1.50
CA GLY A 43 -14.18 2.87 -1.34
C GLY A 43 -13.39 2.50 -2.59
N MET A 44 -12.16 2.01 -2.37
CA MET A 44 -11.23 1.65 -3.44
C MET A 44 -10.40 0.44 -3.06
N ARG A 45 -10.28 -0.52 -4.00
CA ARG A 45 -9.26 -1.56 -3.93
C ARG A 45 -7.98 -1.06 -4.59
N HIS A 46 -6.87 -1.25 -3.91
CA HIS A 46 -5.55 -0.85 -4.35
C HIS A 46 -4.69 -2.09 -4.58
N VAL A 47 -3.91 -2.08 -5.67
CA VAL A 47 -2.81 -3.01 -5.89
C VAL A 47 -1.55 -2.17 -6.04
N MET A 48 -0.53 -2.45 -5.24
CA MET A 48 0.77 -1.77 -5.27
C MET A 48 1.88 -2.78 -5.48
N ARG A 49 2.85 -2.45 -6.32
CA ARG A 49 4.06 -3.25 -6.51
C ARG A 49 5.28 -2.45 -6.05
N LEU A 50 5.96 -2.94 -5.02
CA LEU A 50 7.13 -2.30 -4.41
C LEU A 50 8.39 -3.09 -4.67
N ARG A 51 9.45 -2.43 -5.15
CA ARG A 51 10.76 -3.01 -5.39
C ARG A 51 11.76 -2.57 -4.33
N PHE A 52 12.55 -3.53 -3.87
CA PHE A 52 13.62 -3.36 -2.90
C PHE A 52 14.92 -3.90 -3.49
N ASN A 53 15.98 -3.09 -3.49
CA ASN A 53 17.25 -3.42 -4.15
C ASN A 53 18.43 -3.35 -3.17
N GLY A 54 19.18 -4.44 -3.05
CA GLY A 54 20.29 -4.61 -2.12
C GLY A 54 19.89 -5.20 -0.77
N ASP A 55 20.90 -5.67 -0.02
CA ASP A 55 20.69 -6.47 1.19
C ASP A 55 19.89 -5.75 2.27
N GLN A 56 20.13 -4.46 2.48
CA GLN A 56 19.38 -3.66 3.44
C GLN A 56 17.91 -3.55 3.04
N ALA A 57 17.64 -3.19 1.78
CA ALA A 57 16.28 -3.03 1.29
C ALA A 57 15.52 -4.36 1.33
N VAL A 58 16.18 -5.48 1.02
CA VAL A 58 15.58 -6.82 1.14
C VAL A 58 15.23 -7.15 2.60
N GLN A 59 16.05 -6.77 3.58
CA GLN A 59 15.70 -6.93 5.00
C GLN A 59 14.49 -6.08 5.38
N THR A 60 14.42 -4.84 4.90
CA THR A 60 13.25 -3.96 5.08
C THR A 60 11.99 -4.56 4.45
N ALA A 61 12.10 -5.12 3.23
CA ALA A 61 10.98 -5.82 2.57
C ALA A 61 10.46 -6.99 3.40
N GLN A 62 11.35 -7.80 3.97
CA GLN A 62 10.97 -8.94 4.82
C GLN A 62 10.29 -8.50 6.11
N TRP A 63 10.78 -7.42 6.73
CA TRP A 63 10.13 -6.83 7.89
C TRP A 63 8.75 -6.27 7.53
N LEU A 64 8.66 -5.50 6.44
CA LEU A 64 7.41 -4.92 5.96
C LEU A 64 6.39 -6.01 5.65
N ALA A 65 6.80 -7.09 4.99
CA ALA A 65 5.91 -8.19 4.64
C ALA A 65 5.29 -8.91 5.85
N ARG A 66 5.99 -8.94 6.99
CA ARG A 66 5.47 -9.51 8.24
C ARG A 66 4.59 -8.54 9.02
N MET A 67 4.94 -7.26 8.98
CA MET A 67 4.33 -6.23 9.83
C MET A 67 3.09 -5.60 9.19
N LEU A 68 3.10 -5.42 7.87
CA LEU A 68 2.08 -4.68 7.14
C LEU A 68 0.64 -5.24 7.31
N PRO A 69 0.40 -6.56 7.28
CA PRO A 69 -0.96 -7.10 7.46
C PRO A 69 -1.58 -6.77 8.83
N GLU A 70 -0.75 -6.54 9.84
CA GLU A 70 -1.19 -6.22 11.20
C GLU A 70 -1.16 -4.70 11.47
N HIS A 71 -0.74 -3.90 10.50
CA HIS A 71 -0.55 -2.47 10.69
C HIS A 71 -1.87 -1.71 10.53
N GLU A 72 -2.31 -1.04 11.59
CA GLU A 72 -3.48 -0.16 11.53
C GLU A 72 -3.14 1.19 10.91
N PHE A 73 -3.95 1.63 9.95
CA PHE A 73 -3.82 2.93 9.30
C PHE A 73 -4.98 3.84 9.72
N ALA A 74 -4.66 5.10 10.00
CA ALA A 74 -5.64 6.16 10.23
C ALA A 74 -5.49 7.25 9.16
N PHE A 75 -6.50 7.38 8.30
CA PHE A 75 -6.55 8.43 7.28
C PHE A 75 -7.78 9.31 7.50
N SER A 76 -7.67 10.61 7.20
CA SER A 76 -8.81 11.52 7.29
C SER A 76 -9.91 11.09 6.30
N GLY A 77 -11.10 10.81 6.83
CA GLY A 77 -12.29 10.41 6.05
C GLY A 77 -12.23 9.03 5.40
N HIS A 78 -11.21 8.22 5.69
CA HIS A 78 -11.07 6.87 5.15
C HIS A 78 -10.45 5.89 6.14
N LEU A 79 -10.89 4.64 6.07
CA LEU A 79 -10.37 3.51 6.83
C LEU A 79 -9.61 2.59 5.86
N VAL A 80 -8.56 1.91 6.32
CA VAL A 80 -8.06 0.70 5.65
C VAL A 80 -8.80 -0.49 6.24
N ALA A 81 -9.72 -1.07 5.48
CA ALA A 81 -10.55 -2.19 5.92
C ALA A 81 -9.81 -3.53 5.83
N ASP A 82 -8.87 -3.64 4.90
CA ASP A 82 -8.04 -4.83 4.71
C ASP A 82 -6.72 -4.44 4.03
N ILE A 83 -5.64 -5.14 4.35
CA ILE A 83 -4.34 -5.01 3.70
C ILE A 83 -3.53 -6.30 3.81
N ALA A 84 -2.96 -6.76 2.71
CA ALA A 84 -2.19 -8.00 2.68
C ALA A 84 -1.03 -7.93 1.68
N ILE A 85 -0.01 -8.76 1.93
CA ILE A 85 0.97 -9.13 0.90
C ILE A 85 0.38 -10.28 0.09
N THR A 86 0.10 -10.06 -1.18
CA THR A 86 -0.52 -11.08 -2.04
C THR A 86 0.48 -11.81 -2.91
N ASP A 87 1.64 -11.21 -3.17
CA ASP A 87 2.74 -11.88 -3.87
C ASP A 87 4.12 -11.39 -3.39
N THR A 88 5.11 -12.25 -3.50
CA THR A 88 6.50 -11.98 -3.16
C THR A 88 7.43 -12.64 -4.18
N HIS A 89 8.20 -11.82 -4.88
CA HIS A 89 9.23 -12.29 -5.80
C HIS A 89 10.63 -11.97 -5.27
N ARG A 90 11.57 -12.91 -5.38
CA ARG A 90 12.96 -12.71 -4.98
C ARG A 90 13.91 -13.13 -6.10
N ARG A 91 14.93 -12.32 -6.31
CA ARG A 91 16.04 -12.60 -7.21
C ARG A 91 17.35 -12.40 -6.46
N ASN A 92 18.16 -13.45 -6.36
CA ASN A 92 19.40 -13.46 -5.60
C ASN A 92 20.67 -13.44 -6.48
N GLU A 93 20.52 -13.44 -7.81
CA GLU A 93 21.66 -13.33 -8.72
C GLU A 93 22.18 -11.88 -8.76
N GLY A 94 23.47 -11.67 -8.46
CA GLY A 94 24.05 -10.34 -8.35
C GLY A 94 23.51 -9.57 -7.14
N MET A 95 23.23 -8.28 -7.29
CA MET A 95 22.58 -7.51 -6.23
C MET A 95 21.19 -8.11 -5.94
N PRO A 96 20.88 -8.46 -4.67
CA PRO A 96 19.62 -9.11 -4.34
C PRO A 96 18.45 -8.12 -4.48
N ILE A 97 17.33 -8.63 -4.97
CA ILE A 97 16.13 -7.84 -5.22
C ILE A 97 14.94 -8.59 -4.68
N MET A 98 14.05 -7.87 -4.02
CA MET A 98 12.76 -8.38 -3.58
C MET A 98 11.66 -7.47 -4.10
N THR A 99 10.58 -8.06 -4.60
CA THR A 99 9.36 -7.33 -4.94
C THR A 99 8.22 -7.86 -4.08
N LEU A 100 7.43 -6.94 -3.53
CA LEU A 100 6.18 -7.22 -2.86
C LEU A 100 5.02 -6.72 -3.71
N VAL A 101 3.97 -7.53 -3.85
CA VAL A 101 2.65 -7.06 -4.29
C VAL A 101 1.76 -6.96 -3.07
N ILE A 102 1.16 -5.78 -2.91
CA ILE A 102 0.33 -5.42 -1.77
C ILE A 102 -1.07 -5.15 -2.31
N GLU A 103 -2.07 -5.79 -1.74
CA GLU A 103 -3.47 -5.44 -1.95
C GLU A 103 -4.04 -4.80 -0.70
N ALA A 104 -4.84 -3.76 -0.87
CA ALA A 104 -5.50 -3.07 0.22
C ALA A 104 -6.90 -2.62 -0.18
N LEU A 105 -7.81 -2.56 0.79
CA LEU A 105 -9.13 -2.00 0.65
C LEU A 105 -9.25 -0.77 1.53
N THR A 106 -9.47 0.40 0.92
CA THR A 106 -9.91 1.59 1.65
C THR A 106 -11.41 1.77 1.52
N VAL A 107 -12.05 2.25 2.58
CA VAL A 107 -13.48 2.62 2.58
C VAL A 107 -13.66 4.00 3.17
N GLU A 108 -14.69 4.72 2.74
CA GLU A 108 -15.07 6.02 3.32
C GLU A 108 -15.46 5.85 4.79
N ALA A 109 -15.00 6.77 5.63
CA ALA A 109 -15.37 6.85 7.05
C ALA A 109 -16.39 7.98 7.22
N ASP A 110 -17.52 7.68 7.90
CA ASP A 110 -18.56 8.65 8.25
C ASP A 110 -18.09 9.70 9.28
#